data_AF-A0A8C9D369-F1
#
_entry.id   AF-A0A8C9D369-F1
#
_cell.length_a   1.000
_cell.length_b   1.000
_cell.length_c   1.000
_cell.angle_alpha   90.00
_cell.angle_beta   90.00
_cell.angle_gamma   90.00
#
_symmetry.space_group_name_H-M   'P 1'
#
loop_
_entity.id
_entity.type
_entity.pdbx_description
1 polymer ?
#
loop_
_entity_poly.entity_id
_entity_poly.type
_entity_poly.pdbx_seq_one_letter_code
_entity_poly.pdbx_strand_id
1 'polypeptide(L)'
;MALLQANKDLISKGMKEFNILLDQQVFPNPSIPEEAMVTIVDDWVNFYINYYRTQVVGEQQEQERALQELQQELNTLSAPFLAKYRAFLKSL
;
A
#
# COMPACT_ATOMS: atom_id res chain seq x y z
N MET A 1 -17.59 -12.82 -11.51
CA MET A 1 -16.49 -13.67 -12.03
C MET A 1 -15.30 -13.55 -11.11
N ALA A 2 -14.45 -14.57 -11.06
CA ALA A 2 -13.22 -14.57 -10.27
C ALA A 2 -12.15 -13.74 -11.01
N LEU A 3 -11.25 -13.08 -10.28
CA LEU A 3 -10.13 -12.35 -10.89
C LEU A 3 -9.29 -13.28 -11.78
N LEU A 4 -8.85 -12.74 -12.93
CA LEU A 4 -7.84 -13.37 -13.77
C LEU A 4 -6.57 -13.65 -12.98
N GLN A 5 -5.92 -14.78 -13.24
CA GLN A 5 -4.71 -15.18 -12.52
C GLN A 5 -3.61 -14.13 -12.62
N ALA A 6 -3.44 -13.50 -13.81
CA ALA A 6 -2.48 -12.43 -14.01
C ALA A 6 -2.69 -11.23 -13.05
N ASN A 7 -3.94 -10.86 -12.77
CA ASN A 7 -4.25 -9.78 -11.84
C ASN A 7 -3.98 -10.19 -10.39
N LYS A 8 -4.20 -11.47 -10.03
CA LYS A 8 -3.85 -11.98 -8.69
C LYS A 8 -2.34 -12.01 -8.45
N ASP A 9 -1.58 -12.41 -9.46
CA ASP A 9 -0.12 -12.42 -9.41
C ASP A 9 0.43 -10.99 -9.27
N LEU A 10 -0.18 -10.04 -10.00
CA LEU A 10 0.12 -8.61 -9.89
C LEU A 10 -0.18 -8.08 -8.49
N ILE A 11 -1.34 -8.40 -7.90
CA ILE A 11 -1.68 -8.00 -6.53
C ILE A 11 -0.66 -8.54 -5.54
N SER A 12 -0.33 -9.83 -5.64
CA SER A 12 0.66 -10.49 -4.77
C SER A 12 2.03 -9.84 -4.87
N LYS A 13 2.44 -9.45 -6.08
CA LYS A 13 3.68 -8.72 -6.33
C LYS A 13 3.64 -7.33 -5.69
N GLY A 14 2.56 -6.57 -5.91
CA GLY A 14 2.37 -5.24 -5.33
C GLY A 14 2.42 -5.25 -3.81
N MET A 15 1.74 -6.22 -3.17
CA MET A 15 1.80 -6.43 -1.72
C MET A 15 3.22 -6.69 -1.23
N LYS A 16 3.98 -7.56 -1.92
CA LYS A 16 5.36 -7.88 -1.54
C LYS A 16 6.29 -6.68 -1.63
N GLU A 17 6.22 -5.94 -2.73
CA GLU A 17 7.02 -4.73 -2.95
C GLU A 17 6.67 -3.64 -1.91
N PHE A 18 5.38 -3.45 -1.64
CA PHE A 18 4.92 -2.49 -0.65
C PHE A 18 5.35 -2.88 0.77
N ASN A 19 5.25 -4.15 1.15
CA ASN A 19 5.73 -4.60 2.46
C ASN A 19 7.24 -4.36 2.61
N ILE A 20 8.03 -4.60 1.57
CA ILE A 20 9.47 -4.28 1.56
C ILE A 20 9.69 -2.78 1.74
N LEU A 21 8.92 -1.93 1.06
CA LEU A 21 8.99 -0.48 1.22
C LEU A 21 8.72 -0.06 2.67
N LEU A 22 7.68 -0.61 3.30
CA LEU A 22 7.34 -0.33 4.70
C LEU A 22 8.44 -0.79 5.67
N ASP A 23 8.98 -1.99 5.47
CA ASP A 23 10.04 -2.56 6.33
C ASP A 23 11.36 -1.80 6.23
N GLN A 24 11.61 -1.10 5.11
CA GLN A 24 12.80 -0.27 4.92
C GLN A 24 12.71 1.11 5.58
N GLN A 25 11.53 1.54 6.04
CA GLN A 25 11.36 2.87 6.62
C GLN A 25 12.07 2.96 7.98
N VAL A 26 12.99 3.92 8.08
CA VAL A 26 13.62 4.30 9.33
C VAL A 26 12.92 5.54 9.84
N PHE A 27 12.39 5.49 11.07
CA PHE A 27 11.67 6.63 11.64
C PHE A 27 12.62 7.83 11.85
N PRO A 28 12.30 9.01 11.31
CA PRO A 28 13.21 10.14 11.29
C PRO A 28 13.41 10.74 12.68
N ASN A 29 14.59 11.33 12.91
CA ASN A 29 14.91 12.16 14.07
C ASN A 29 15.49 13.51 13.59
N PRO A 30 14.77 14.64 13.73
CA PRO A 30 13.51 14.80 14.46
C PRO A 30 12.33 14.11 13.78
N SER A 31 11.40 13.62 14.60
CA SER A 31 10.19 12.93 14.14
C SER A 31 9.19 13.88 13.50
N ILE A 32 8.42 13.39 12.52
CA ILE A 32 7.29 14.13 11.92
C ILE A 32 5.99 13.84 12.68
N PRO A 33 4.98 14.73 12.62
CA PRO A 33 3.65 14.44 13.19
C PRO A 33 3.03 13.16 12.61
N GLU A 34 2.18 12.48 13.38
CA GLU A 34 1.49 11.26 12.92
C GLU A 34 0.70 11.51 11.63
N GLU A 35 -0.02 12.62 11.55
CA GLU A 35 -0.81 13.03 10.38
C GLU A 35 0.05 13.12 9.11
N ALA A 36 1.29 13.61 9.23
CA ALA A 36 2.20 13.69 8.09
C ALA A 36 2.63 12.30 7.61
N MET A 37 2.86 11.35 8.54
CA MET A 37 3.18 9.97 8.17
C MET A 37 1.99 9.26 7.51
N VAL A 38 0.76 9.52 7.98
CA VAL A 38 -0.46 9.00 7.34
C VAL A 38 -0.54 9.48 5.89
N THR A 39 -0.35 10.79 5.65
CA THR A 39 -0.33 11.35 4.28
C THR A 39 0.73 10.68 3.40
N ILE A 40 1.94 10.46 3.92
CA ILE A 40 3.02 9.79 3.15
C ILE A 40 2.61 8.36 2.77
N VAL A 41 2.01 7.61 3.69
CA VAL A 41 1.56 6.24 3.43
C VAL A 41 0.41 6.22 2.41
N ASP A 42 -0.54 7.14 2.52
CA ASP A 42 -1.63 7.29 1.55
C ASP A 42 -1.10 7.65 0.15
N ASP A 43 -0.08 8.52 0.07
CA ASP A 43 0.60 8.86 -1.17
C ASP A 43 1.30 7.65 -1.81
N TRP A 44 1.93 6.78 -1.00
CA TRP A 44 2.50 5.53 -1.49
C TRP A 44 1.43 4.57 -2.01
N VAL A 45 0.31 4.41 -1.30
CA VAL A 45 -0.81 3.59 -1.78
C VAL A 45 -1.29 4.12 -3.14
N ASN A 46 -1.54 5.42 -3.25
CA ASN A 46 -1.96 6.06 -4.50
C ASN A 46 -0.94 5.87 -5.63
N PHE A 47 0.36 5.96 -5.32
CA PHE A 47 1.43 5.69 -6.28
C PHE A 47 1.35 4.26 -6.83
N TYR A 48 1.22 3.27 -5.95
CA TYR A 48 1.09 1.86 -6.35
C TYR A 48 -0.16 1.62 -7.18
N ILE A 49 -1.32 2.19 -6.79
CA ILE A 49 -2.56 2.06 -7.57
C ILE A 49 -2.40 2.67 -8.97
N ASN A 50 -1.82 3.86 -9.08
CA ASN A 50 -1.60 4.49 -10.38
C ASN A 50 -0.60 3.73 -11.25
N TYR A 51 0.46 3.17 -10.64
CA TYR A 51 1.44 2.34 -11.32
C TYR A 51 0.84 1.05 -11.87
N TYR A 52 0.02 0.36 -11.07
CA TYR A 52 -0.58 -0.91 -11.44
C TYR A 52 -1.84 -0.77 -12.33
N ARG A 53 -2.48 0.40 -12.36
CA ARG A 53 -3.62 0.70 -13.24
C ARG A 53 -3.32 0.45 -14.72
N THR A 54 -2.07 0.68 -15.17
CA THR A 54 -1.68 0.45 -16.57
C THR A 54 -1.25 -0.99 -16.84
N GLN A 55 -1.18 -1.84 -15.81
CA GLN A 55 -0.66 -3.22 -15.88
C GLN A 55 -1.74 -4.29 -15.65
N VAL A 56 -2.88 -3.91 -15.06
CA VAL A 56 -4.04 -4.81 -14.92
C VAL A 56 -4.63 -5.15 -16.29
N VAL A 57 -5.09 -6.40 -16.43
CA VAL A 57 -5.64 -6.93 -17.69
C VAL A 57 -7.09 -7.37 -17.50
N GLY A 58 -7.79 -7.60 -18.62
CA GLY A 58 -9.19 -8.01 -18.62
C GLY A 58 -10.15 -6.86 -18.92
N GLU A 59 -11.44 -7.09 -18.73
CA GLU A 59 -12.48 -6.09 -18.96
C GLU A 59 -12.41 -4.97 -17.91
N GLN A 60 -13.02 -3.82 -18.19
CA GLN A 60 -12.99 -2.66 -17.28
C GLN A 60 -13.46 -3.01 -15.86
N GLN A 61 -14.51 -3.83 -15.72
CA GLN A 61 -15.00 -4.29 -14.43
C GLN A 61 -13.97 -5.15 -13.66
N GLU A 62 -13.19 -5.96 -14.38
CA GLU A 62 -12.14 -6.79 -13.77
C GLU A 62 -10.93 -5.95 -13.37
N GLN A 63 -10.55 -4.98 -14.20
CA GLN A 63 -9.48 -4.04 -13.89
C GLN A 63 -9.81 -3.21 -12.64
N GLU A 64 -11.02 -2.64 -12.59
CA GLU A 64 -11.50 -1.88 -11.43
C GLU A 64 -11.50 -2.73 -10.15
N ARG A 65 -11.99 -3.97 -10.24
CA ARG A 65 -11.97 -4.90 -9.10
C ARG A 65 -10.55 -5.24 -8.64
N ALA A 66 -9.64 -5.51 -9.57
CA ALA A 66 -8.25 -5.83 -9.24
C ALA A 66 -7.55 -4.64 -8.53
N LEU A 67 -7.81 -3.41 -8.98
CA LEU A 67 -7.26 -2.21 -8.35
C LEU A 67 -7.88 -1.94 -6.97
N GLN A 68 -9.18 -2.18 -6.80
CA GLN A 68 -9.83 -2.08 -5.49
C GLN A 68 -9.26 -3.09 -4.49
N GLU A 69 -9.07 -4.33 -4.93
CA GLU A 69 -8.51 -5.40 -4.09
C GLU A 69 -7.05 -5.08 -3.73
N LEU A 70 -6.24 -4.63 -4.70
CA LEU A 70 -4.89 -4.14 -4.42
C LEU A 70 -4.92 -3.02 -3.37
N GLN A 71 -5.77 -2.00 -3.54
CA GLN A 71 -5.86 -0.87 -2.61
C GLN A 71 -6.19 -1.33 -1.19
N GLN A 72 -7.13 -2.26 -1.05
CA GLN A 72 -7.54 -2.82 0.23
C GLN A 72 -6.40 -3.58 0.91
N GLU A 73 -5.65 -4.39 0.18
CA GLU A 73 -4.51 -5.14 0.69
C GLU A 73 -3.37 -4.19 1.13
N LEU A 74 -3.05 -3.18 0.32
CA LEU A 74 -2.04 -2.19 0.68
C LEU A 74 -2.43 -1.41 1.95
N ASN A 75 -3.69 -0.99 2.08
CA ASN A 75 -4.20 -0.34 3.30
C ASN A 75 -4.10 -1.25 4.53
N THR A 76 -4.32 -2.56 4.35
CA THR A 76 -4.20 -3.55 5.42
C THR A 76 -2.75 -3.71 5.87
N LEU A 77 -1.79 -3.69 4.94
CA LEU A 77 -0.35 -3.70 5.23
C LEU A 77 0.12 -2.40 5.90
N SER A 78 -0.47 -1.26 5.54
CA SER A 78 -0.18 0.05 6.12
C SER A 78 -0.58 0.18 7.59
N ALA A 79 -1.69 -0.45 8.00
CA ALA A 79 -2.22 -0.33 9.36
C ALA A 79 -1.22 -0.69 10.48
N PRO A 80 -0.54 -1.87 10.46
CA PRO A 80 0.46 -2.20 11.47
C PRO A 80 1.70 -1.28 11.41
N PHE A 81 2.07 -0.78 10.23
CA PHE A 81 3.17 0.18 10.09
C PHE A 81 2.85 1.51 10.80
N LEU A 82 1.68 2.08 10.54
CA LEU A 82 1.22 3.31 11.20
C LEU A 82 1.07 3.12 12.72
N ALA A 83 0.63 1.94 13.17
CA ALA A 83 0.57 1.62 14.59
C ALA A 83 1.97 1.61 15.24
N LYS A 84 2.98 1.03 14.57
CA LYS A 84 4.39 1.09 15.02
C LYS A 84 4.90 2.54 15.09
N TYR A 85 4.58 3.36 14.09
CA TYR A 85 4.97 4.77 14.08
C TYR A 85 4.34 5.56 15.23
N ARG A 86 3.04 5.38 15.47
CA ARG A 86 2.35 5.98 16.61
C ARG A 86 2.96 5.57 17.95
N ALA A 87 3.37 4.31 18.10
CA ALA A 87 4.06 3.83 19.29
C ALA A 87 5.44 4.49 19.46
N PHE A 88 6.19 4.67 18.37
CA PHE A 88 7.46 5.40 18.36
C PHE A 88 7.28 6.85 18.82
N LEU A 89 6.29 7.57 18.29
CA LEU A 89 6.01 8.96 18.70
C LEU A 89 5.68 9.09 20.19
N LYS A 90 4.99 8.11 20.77
CA LYS A 90 4.69 8.07 22.21
C LYS A 90 5.90 7.78 23.09
N SER A 91 7.00 7.30 22.51
CA SER A 91 8.23 6.95 23.23
C SER A 91 9.32 8.03 23.18
N LEU A 92 9.10 9.09 22.39
CA LEU A 92 9.94 10.28 22.33
C LEU A 92 9.67 11.20 23.53
#